data_AF-A0A2H9TQ22-F1
#
_entry.id   AF-A0A2H9TQ22-F1
#
_cell.length_a   1.000
_cell.length_b   1.000
_cell.length_c   1.000
_cell.angle_alpha   90.00
_cell.angle_beta   90.00
_cell.angle_gamma   90.00
#
_symmetry.space_group_name_H-M   'P 1'
#
loop_
_entity.id
_entity.type
_entity.pdbx_description
1 polymer ?
#
loop_
_entity_poly.entity_id
_entity_poly.type
_entity_poly.pdbx_seq_one_letter_code
_entity_poly.pdbx_strand_id
1 'polypeptide(L)'
;MTEEMEEDSSQNVAVYDNFKFVTKSELAQLGLDHLVGSNLLRAYMHGYFIDLRLYEKAKAIANPFAYEEYLARKKLEKLEKERQSRIRARDPSKSAKVNRSLATKLVEEQNVEVDEEQEVSSKDIKNKKRARDTAKALLKDDRFTDLFNDPDFEIDQDSADYRLLHPSHRKPQ
;
A
#
# COMPACT_ATOMS: atom_id res chain seq x y z
N MET A 1 -49.18 31.35 -24.94
CA MET A 1 -48.83 29.91 -24.89
C MET A 1 -47.48 29.65 -24.20
N THR A 2 -46.91 30.62 -23.50
CA THR A 2 -45.58 30.49 -22.83
C THR A 2 -45.67 30.27 -21.32
N GLU A 3 -46.87 30.32 -20.74
CA GLU A 3 -47.07 30.23 -19.29
C GLU A 3 -47.27 28.78 -18.81
N GLU A 4 -47.91 27.93 -19.62
CA GLU A 4 -48.13 26.50 -19.32
C GLU A 4 -46.83 25.67 -19.29
N MET A 5 -45.73 26.14 -19.89
CA MET A 5 -44.48 25.38 -20.03
C MET A 5 -43.49 25.63 -18.88
N GLU A 6 -43.69 26.69 -18.10
CA GLU A 6 -42.84 27.04 -16.94
C GLU A 6 -43.35 26.41 -15.63
N GLU A 7 -44.65 26.09 -15.57
CA GLU A 7 -45.30 25.44 -14.43
C GLU A 7 -44.88 23.94 -14.29
N ASP A 8 -44.64 23.26 -15.42
CA ASP A 8 -44.10 21.89 -15.42
C ASP A 8 -42.70 21.85 -14.79
N SER A 9 -41.82 22.80 -15.12
CA SER A 9 -40.46 22.84 -14.57
C SER A 9 -40.41 23.08 -13.06
N SER A 10 -41.32 23.87 -12.52
CA SER A 10 -41.35 24.18 -11.08
C SER A 10 -41.97 23.06 -10.23
N GLN A 11 -42.97 22.33 -10.74
CA GLN A 11 -43.47 21.11 -10.09
C GLN A 11 -42.44 19.97 -10.08
N ASN A 12 -41.66 19.86 -11.16
CA ASN A 12 -40.58 18.87 -11.25
C ASN A 12 -39.51 19.09 -10.17
N VAL A 13 -39.14 20.34 -9.83
CA VAL A 13 -38.11 20.65 -8.81
C VAL A 13 -38.47 20.12 -7.41
N ALA A 14 -39.72 20.25 -6.97
CA ALA A 14 -40.15 19.78 -5.65
C ALA A 14 -40.29 18.23 -5.55
N VAL A 15 -40.41 17.54 -6.68
CA VAL A 15 -40.53 16.07 -6.72
C VAL A 15 -39.17 15.37 -6.62
N TYR A 16 -38.06 16.08 -6.90
CA TYR A 16 -36.72 15.48 -6.95
C TYR A 16 -35.95 15.45 -5.62
N ASP A 17 -36.52 15.94 -4.51
CA ASP A 17 -35.83 15.96 -3.21
C ASP A 17 -35.37 14.56 -2.73
N ASN A 18 -36.09 13.50 -3.13
CA ASN A 18 -35.77 12.12 -2.76
C ASN A 18 -35.19 11.30 -3.92
N PHE A 19 -34.71 11.94 -4.98
CA PHE A 19 -34.14 11.25 -6.14
C PHE A 19 -32.64 11.52 -6.29
N LYS A 20 -31.90 10.47 -6.62
CA LYS A 20 -30.48 10.54 -6.97
C LYS A 20 -30.33 10.40 -8.48
N PHE A 21 -29.64 11.34 -9.11
CA PHE A 21 -29.19 11.18 -10.50
C PHE A 21 -28.04 10.17 -10.56
N VAL A 22 -28.17 9.20 -11.47
CA VAL A 22 -27.22 8.13 -11.71
C VAL A 22 -26.96 8.02 -13.22
N THR A 23 -25.69 7.91 -13.59
CA THR A 23 -25.27 7.73 -14.99
C THR A 23 -25.51 6.30 -15.47
N LYS A 24 -25.57 6.08 -16.80
CA LYS A 24 -25.69 4.72 -17.36
C LYS A 24 -24.60 3.77 -16.87
N SER A 25 -23.37 4.26 -16.71
CA SER A 25 -22.25 3.48 -16.19
C SER A 25 -22.42 3.11 -14.71
N GLU A 26 -22.88 4.04 -13.87
CA GLU A 26 -23.14 3.77 -12.45
C GLU A 26 -24.32 2.82 -12.25
N LEU A 27 -25.36 2.93 -13.10
CA LEU A 27 -26.50 1.99 -13.07
C LEU A 27 -26.05 0.55 -13.36
N ALA A 28 -25.15 0.39 -14.33
CA ALA A 28 -24.55 -0.90 -14.68
C ALA A 28 -23.66 -1.45 -13.56
N GLN A 29 -22.86 -0.59 -12.92
CA GLN A 29 -22.05 -0.96 -11.75
C GLN A 29 -22.91 -1.43 -10.57
N LEU A 30 -24.09 -0.85 -10.39
CA LEU A 30 -25.05 -1.23 -9.36
C LEU A 30 -25.90 -2.45 -9.76
N GLY A 31 -25.78 -2.97 -10.99
CA GLY A 31 -26.55 -4.11 -11.48
C GLY A 31 -28.03 -3.82 -11.75
N LEU A 32 -28.40 -2.54 -11.90
CA LEU A 32 -29.79 -2.09 -12.04
C LEU A 32 -30.22 -1.87 -13.49
N ASP A 33 -29.45 -2.35 -14.47
CA ASP A 33 -29.73 -2.16 -15.91
C ASP A 33 -31.08 -2.75 -16.33
N HIS A 34 -31.55 -3.80 -15.67
CA HIS A 34 -32.84 -4.44 -15.92
C HIS A 34 -34.04 -3.56 -15.54
N LEU A 35 -33.84 -2.49 -14.76
CA LEU A 35 -34.91 -1.55 -14.40
C LEU A 35 -35.12 -0.46 -15.46
N VAL A 36 -34.29 -0.40 -16.49
CA VAL A 36 -34.45 0.56 -17.59
C VAL A 36 -35.77 0.28 -18.32
N GLY A 37 -36.64 1.30 -18.41
CA GLY A 37 -37.99 1.18 -18.97
C GLY A 37 -39.08 0.87 -17.95
N SER A 38 -38.72 0.59 -16.70
CA SER A 38 -39.68 0.50 -15.58
C SER A 38 -40.01 1.90 -15.01
N ASN A 39 -41.12 2.00 -14.28
CA ASN A 39 -41.52 3.24 -13.61
C ASN A 39 -40.59 3.66 -12.43
N LEU A 40 -39.60 2.84 -12.08
CA LEU A 40 -38.67 3.10 -10.98
C LEU A 40 -37.48 3.99 -11.41
N LEU A 41 -37.25 4.13 -12.72
CA LEU A 41 -36.20 4.97 -13.30
C LEU A 41 -36.83 6.04 -14.19
N ARG A 42 -36.53 7.32 -13.90
CA ARG A 42 -36.95 8.44 -14.74
C ARG A 42 -35.78 8.89 -15.61
N ALA A 43 -35.90 8.69 -16.92
CA ALA A 43 -34.87 9.13 -17.87
C ALA A 43 -34.75 10.66 -17.87
N TYR A 44 -33.52 11.17 -17.76
CA TYR A 44 -33.25 12.61 -17.82
C TYR A 44 -31.91 12.88 -18.49
N MET A 45 -31.95 13.64 -19.60
CA MET A 45 -30.82 14.05 -20.44
C MET A 45 -29.89 12.90 -20.91
N HIS A 46 -29.06 12.36 -20.03
CA HIS A 46 -28.04 11.34 -20.32
C HIS A 46 -27.96 10.24 -19.24
N GLY A 47 -28.85 10.24 -18.26
CA GLY A 47 -28.88 9.28 -17.16
C GLY A 47 -30.31 9.03 -16.69
N TYR A 48 -30.41 8.56 -15.44
CA TYR A 48 -31.69 8.25 -14.81
C TYR A 48 -31.74 8.83 -13.40
N PHE A 49 -32.91 9.30 -13.00
CA PHE A 49 -33.23 9.53 -11.60
C PHE A 49 -33.80 8.25 -11.01
N ILE A 50 -33.25 7.84 -9.86
CA ILE A 50 -33.70 6.71 -9.05
C ILE A 50 -34.04 7.21 -7.65
N ASP A 51 -35.03 6.60 -6.99
CA ASP A 51 -35.32 6.88 -5.58
C ASP A 51 -34.06 6.65 -4.73
N LEU A 52 -33.72 7.62 -3.89
CA LEU A 52 -32.55 7.59 -3.01
C LEU A 52 -32.51 6.31 -2.16
N ARG A 53 -33.67 5.84 -1.68
CA ARG A 53 -33.76 4.64 -0.84
C ARG A 53 -33.38 3.37 -1.61
N LEU A 54 -33.72 3.32 -2.90
CA LEU A 54 -33.36 2.20 -3.77
C LEU A 54 -31.87 2.25 -4.13
N TYR A 55 -31.35 3.46 -4.40
CA TYR A 55 -29.93 3.68 -4.65
C TYR A 55 -29.05 3.25 -3.48
N GLU A 56 -29.41 3.61 -2.25
CA GLU A 56 -28.65 3.24 -1.04
C GLU A 56 -28.59 1.72 -0.85
N LYS A 57 -29.72 1.02 -1.02
CA LYS A 57 -29.78 -0.44 -0.94
C LYS A 57 -28.93 -1.10 -2.01
N ALA A 58 -29.04 -0.65 -3.27
CA ALA A 58 -28.24 -1.17 -4.36
C ALA A 58 -26.74 -0.92 -4.13
N LYS A 59 -26.38 0.27 -3.62
CA LYS A 59 -24.99 0.61 -3.28
C LYS A 59 -24.42 -0.27 -2.18
N ALA A 60 -25.21 -0.60 -1.15
CA ALA A 60 -24.81 -1.51 -0.09
C ALA A 60 -24.62 -2.95 -0.60
N ILE A 61 -25.47 -3.40 -1.53
CA ILE A 61 -25.38 -4.74 -2.14
C ILE A 61 -24.21 -4.83 -3.13
N ALA A 62 -23.99 -3.80 -3.94
CA ALA A 62 -22.93 -3.77 -4.95
C ALA A 62 -21.53 -3.66 -4.33
N ASN A 63 -21.41 -2.96 -3.20
CA ASN A 63 -20.13 -2.73 -2.52
C ASN A 63 -20.12 -3.22 -1.07
N PRO A 64 -20.29 -4.54 -0.81
CA PRO A 64 -20.33 -5.07 0.55
C PRO A 64 -18.98 -4.93 1.27
N PHE A 65 -17.86 -4.96 0.54
CA PHE A 65 -16.51 -4.92 1.10
C PHE A 65 -15.87 -3.52 1.14
N ALA A 66 -16.51 -2.48 0.59
CA ALA A 66 -15.86 -1.17 0.47
C ALA A 66 -15.43 -0.56 1.81
N TYR A 67 -16.17 -0.82 2.90
CA TYR A 67 -15.79 -0.39 4.23
C TYR A 67 -14.59 -1.18 4.77
N GLU A 68 -14.57 -2.50 4.58
CA GLU A 68 -13.47 -3.36 5.01
C GLU A 68 -12.18 -3.08 4.25
N GLU A 69 -12.27 -2.90 2.92
CA GLU A 69 -11.15 -2.51 2.07
C GLU A 69 -10.59 -1.14 2.45
N TYR A 70 -11.45 -0.16 2.76
CA TYR A 70 -11.01 1.14 3.25
C TYR A 70 -10.22 1.03 4.55
N LEU A 71 -10.71 0.22 5.50
CA LEU A 71 -10.02 -0.03 6.76
C LEU A 71 -8.69 -0.77 6.54
N ALA A 72 -8.67 -1.79 5.68
CA ALA A 72 -7.46 -2.52 5.33
C ALA A 72 -6.41 -1.59 4.71
N ARG A 73 -6.81 -0.75 3.76
CA ARG A 73 -5.93 0.23 3.12
C ARG A 73 -5.37 1.23 4.13
N LYS A 74 -6.20 1.74 5.06
CA LYS A 74 -5.72 2.64 6.12
C LYS A 74 -4.74 1.96 7.07
N LYS A 75 -4.95 0.68 7.41
CA LYS A 75 -4.00 -0.10 8.23
C LYS A 75 -2.66 -0.25 7.50
N LEU A 76 -2.69 -0.62 6.22
CA LEU A 76 -1.50 -0.75 5.39
C LEU A 76 -0.74 0.57 5.28
N GLU A 77 -1.43 1.68 5.00
CA GLU A 77 -0.84 3.01 4.92
C GLU A 77 -0.17 3.43 6.25
N LYS A 78 -0.82 3.15 7.38
CA LYS A 78 -0.25 3.43 8.70
C LYS A 78 1.01 2.61 8.95
N LEU A 79 0.95 1.32 8.63
CA LEU A 79 2.07 0.39 8.81
C LEU A 79 3.25 0.79 7.92
N GLU A 80 3.00 1.20 6.69
CA GLU A 80 4.03 1.70 5.77
C GLU A 80 4.66 3.00 6.27
N LYS A 81 3.86 3.94 6.79
CA LYS A 81 4.39 5.17 7.42
C LYS A 81 5.27 4.87 8.63
N GLU A 82 4.87 3.91 9.47
CA GLU A 82 5.68 3.45 10.60
C GLU A 82 6.99 2.79 10.15
N ARG A 83 6.96 2.02 9.05
CA ARG A 83 8.18 1.45 8.43
C ARG A 83 9.10 2.57 7.90
N GLN A 84 8.56 3.52 7.15
CA GLN A 84 9.34 4.62 6.57
C GLN A 84 9.95 5.54 7.65
N SER A 85 9.20 5.85 8.71
CA SER A 85 9.72 6.68 9.81
C SER A 85 10.84 5.96 10.58
N ARG A 86 10.70 4.66 10.80
CA ARG A 86 11.73 3.82 11.44
C ARG A 86 13.04 3.80 10.65
N ILE A 87 12.98 3.71 9.32
CA ILE A 87 14.17 3.73 8.46
C ILE A 87 14.84 5.11 8.55
N ARG A 88 14.09 6.21 8.38
CA ARG A 88 14.68 7.56 8.35
C ARG A 88 15.27 8.04 9.67
N ALA A 89 14.66 7.72 10.81
CA ALA A 89 15.09 8.24 12.11
C ALA A 89 16.36 7.55 12.65
N ARG A 90 16.69 6.36 12.15
CA ARG A 90 17.77 5.53 12.69
C ARG A 90 18.37 4.67 11.59
N ASP A 91 18.85 5.30 10.51
CA ASP A 91 19.67 4.63 9.50
C ASP A 91 21.13 4.55 9.99
N PRO A 92 21.58 3.45 10.65
CA PRO A 92 22.98 3.31 11.07
C PRO A 92 23.94 3.33 9.88
N SER A 93 23.44 3.03 8.67
CA SER A 93 24.20 3.14 7.42
C SER A 93 24.64 4.57 7.09
N LYS A 94 23.87 5.60 7.48
CA LYS A 94 24.26 6.99 7.23
C LYS A 94 25.21 7.55 8.28
N SER A 95 25.18 7.00 9.50
CA SER A 95 26.07 7.40 10.59
C SER A 95 27.41 6.67 10.60
N ALA A 96 27.52 5.52 9.93
CA ALA A 96 28.76 4.75 9.86
C ALA A 96 29.85 5.54 9.11
N LYS A 97 31.00 5.73 9.78
CA LYS A 97 32.18 6.39 9.23
C LYS A 97 32.98 5.43 8.32
N VAL A 98 33.06 4.16 8.71
CA VAL A 98 33.67 3.06 7.94
C VAL A 98 32.65 1.98 7.66
N ASN A 99 32.93 1.08 6.70
CA ASN A 99 32.08 -0.07 6.39
C ASN A 99 30.61 0.26 6.08
N ARG A 100 30.36 1.39 5.42
CA ARG A 100 29.01 1.84 5.06
C ARG A 100 28.23 0.80 4.25
N SER A 101 28.91 0.05 3.38
CA SER A 101 28.32 -1.03 2.58
C SER A 101 27.93 -2.26 3.41
N LEU A 102 28.59 -2.51 4.53
CA LEU A 102 28.18 -3.54 5.49
C LEU A 102 26.95 -3.04 6.27
N ALA A 103 26.98 -1.79 6.71
CA ALA A 103 25.86 -1.18 7.43
C ALA A 103 24.58 -1.11 6.58
N THR A 104 24.66 -0.85 5.27
CA THR A 104 23.49 -0.93 4.36
C THR A 104 22.91 -2.33 4.33
N LYS A 105 23.76 -3.35 4.12
CA LYS A 105 23.34 -4.76 4.05
C LYS A 105 22.67 -5.23 5.34
N LEU A 106 23.22 -4.87 6.50
CA LEU A 106 22.63 -5.23 7.80
C LEU A 106 21.27 -4.55 8.02
N VAL A 107 21.09 -3.31 7.57
CA VAL A 107 19.77 -2.62 7.63
C VAL A 107 18.76 -3.30 6.72
N GLU A 108 19.18 -3.70 5.51
CA GLU A 108 18.35 -4.47 4.58
C GLU A 108 17.92 -5.80 5.23
N GLU A 109 18.87 -6.59 5.73
CA GLU A 109 18.61 -7.87 6.42
C GLU A 109 17.74 -7.71 7.68
N GLN A 110 17.89 -6.62 8.43
CA GLN A 110 17.04 -6.31 9.57
C GLN A 110 15.58 -6.05 9.15
N ASN A 111 15.39 -5.46 7.97
CA ASN A 111 14.09 -5.08 7.43
C ASN A 111 13.41 -6.19 6.61
N VAL A 112 14.15 -7.23 6.18
CA VAL A 112 13.57 -8.40 5.53
C VAL A 112 12.49 -9.00 6.44
N GLU A 113 11.25 -8.99 5.94
CA GLU A 113 10.14 -9.68 6.57
C GLU A 113 10.24 -11.16 6.23
N VAL A 114 10.15 -11.98 7.28
CA VAL A 114 10.15 -13.43 7.14
C VAL A 114 8.69 -13.84 7.21
N ASP A 115 8.03 -13.83 6.06
CA ASP A 115 6.68 -14.36 5.95
C ASP A 115 6.77 -15.88 6.05
N GLU A 116 6.24 -16.44 7.14
CA GLU A 116 6.24 -17.89 7.39
C GLU A 116 5.34 -18.66 6.39
N GLU A 117 4.54 -17.93 5.59
CA GLU A 117 3.60 -18.45 4.59
C GLU A 117 4.16 -18.52 3.16
N GLN A 118 5.37 -18.00 2.89
CA GLN A 118 5.99 -18.15 1.57
C GLN A 118 6.46 -19.59 1.33
N GLU A 119 6.31 -20.09 0.09
CA GLU A 119 6.79 -21.41 -0.40
C GLU A 119 8.34 -21.50 -0.46
N VAL A 120 9.03 -21.18 0.63
CA VAL A 120 10.48 -21.34 0.80
C VAL A 120 10.74 -22.48 1.77
N SER A 121 11.85 -23.20 1.58
CA SER A 121 12.15 -24.35 2.44
C SER A 121 12.25 -23.90 3.90
N SER A 122 11.80 -24.76 4.82
CA SER A 122 11.79 -24.46 6.26
C SER A 122 13.21 -24.21 6.82
N LYS A 123 14.27 -24.60 6.08
CA LYS A 123 15.67 -24.28 6.40
C LYS A 123 16.02 -22.84 6.01
N ASP A 124 15.55 -22.36 4.87
CA ASP A 124 15.82 -21.00 4.39
C ASP A 124 15.13 -19.95 5.24
N ILE A 125 13.90 -20.21 5.68
CA ILE A 125 13.16 -19.37 6.65
C ILE A 125 13.96 -19.23 7.95
N LYS A 126 14.50 -20.34 8.48
CA LYS A 126 15.33 -20.34 9.70
C LYS A 126 16.62 -19.55 9.51
N ASN A 127 17.27 -19.69 8.36
CA ASN A 127 18.50 -18.95 8.05
C ASN A 127 18.25 -17.45 7.94
N LYS A 128 17.18 -17.02 7.24
CA LYS A 128 16.79 -15.61 7.15
C LYS A 128 16.46 -15.01 8.52
N LYS A 129 15.74 -15.75 9.36
CA LYS A 129 15.44 -15.31 10.74
C LYS A 129 16.70 -15.11 11.58
N ARG A 130 17.64 -16.06 11.50
CA ARG A 130 18.95 -15.94 12.16
C ARG A 130 19.73 -14.73 11.67
N ALA A 131 19.84 -14.55 10.35
CA ALA A 131 20.53 -13.40 9.75
C ALA A 131 19.91 -12.07 10.20
N ARG A 132 18.58 -11.99 10.25
CA ARG A 132 17.85 -10.83 10.74
C ARG A 132 18.15 -10.53 12.21
N ASP A 133 18.20 -11.55 13.05
CA ASP A 133 18.46 -11.39 14.49
C ASP A 133 19.93 -11.04 14.76
N THR A 134 20.87 -11.59 13.99
CA THR A 134 22.28 -11.18 14.04
C THR A 134 22.44 -9.73 13.57
N ALA A 135 21.78 -9.32 12.49
CA ALA A 135 21.83 -7.95 12.01
C ALA A 135 21.26 -6.95 13.04
N LYS A 136 20.16 -7.31 13.71
CA LYS A 136 19.61 -6.51 14.83
C LYS A 136 20.60 -6.38 15.99
N ALA A 137 21.33 -7.44 16.31
CA ALA A 137 22.30 -7.43 17.40
C ALA A 137 23.50 -6.53 17.05
N LEU A 138 24.10 -6.71 15.86
CA LEU A 138 25.27 -5.95 15.41
C LEU A 138 24.99 -4.43 15.31
N LEU A 139 23.78 -4.03 14.92
CA LEU A 139 23.42 -2.61 14.78
C LEU A 139 23.02 -1.93 16.11
N LYS A 140 22.80 -2.69 17.18
CA LYS A 140 22.32 -2.16 18.47
C LYS A 140 23.27 -2.37 19.65
N ASP A 141 24.15 -3.37 19.57
CA ASP A 141 25.06 -3.75 20.64
C ASP A 141 26.27 -2.80 20.63
N ASP A 142 26.50 -2.14 21.76
CA ASP A 142 27.57 -1.16 21.96
C ASP A 142 28.97 -1.77 21.70
N ARG A 143 29.14 -3.09 21.85
CA ARG A 143 30.43 -3.76 21.60
C ARG A 143 30.85 -3.75 20.13
N PHE A 144 29.92 -3.49 19.21
CA PHE A 144 30.18 -3.47 17.77
C PHE A 144 30.14 -2.06 17.19
N THR A 145 30.13 -1.01 18.03
CA THR A 145 30.18 0.39 17.55
C THR A 145 31.45 0.67 16.75
N ASP A 146 32.56 0.07 17.17
CA ASP A 146 33.88 0.34 16.60
C ASP A 146 33.98 -0.21 15.16
N LEU A 147 33.23 -1.28 14.84
CA LEU A 147 33.12 -1.84 13.48
C LEU A 147 32.68 -0.80 12.42
N PHE A 148 32.00 0.26 12.86
CA PHE A 148 31.45 1.31 12.00
C PHE A 148 32.13 2.67 12.17
N ASN A 149 32.98 2.84 13.19
CA ASN A 149 33.58 4.14 13.53
C ASN A 149 35.11 4.15 13.43
N ASP A 150 35.75 3.02 13.68
CA ASP A 150 37.21 2.90 13.77
C ASP A 150 37.81 2.41 12.42
N PRO A 151 38.75 3.16 11.82
CA PRO A 151 39.42 2.79 10.57
C PRO A 151 40.13 1.44 10.60
N ASP A 152 40.56 0.95 11.77
CA ASP A 152 41.24 -0.34 11.87
C ASP A 152 40.33 -1.53 11.49
N PHE A 153 39.01 -1.31 11.48
CA PHE A 153 38.02 -2.30 11.06
C PHE A 153 37.56 -2.13 9.61
N GLU A 154 38.14 -1.21 8.83
CA GLU A 154 37.73 -0.97 7.44
C GLU A 154 37.94 -2.21 6.56
N ILE A 155 36.89 -2.61 5.84
CA ILE A 155 36.89 -3.77 4.96
C ILE A 155 37.48 -3.37 3.60
N ASP A 156 38.74 -3.73 3.39
CA ASP A 156 39.39 -3.60 2.09
C ASP A 156 38.89 -4.69 1.13
N GLN A 157 38.12 -4.28 0.12
CA GLN A 157 37.58 -5.17 -0.91
C GLN A 157 38.62 -5.60 -1.96
N ASP A 158 39.74 -4.89 -2.06
CA ASP A 158 40.80 -5.18 -3.03
C ASP A 158 41.87 -6.14 -2.46
N SER A 159 41.88 -6.32 -1.14
CA SER A 159 42.73 -7.29 -0.44
C SER A 159 42.56 -8.72 -0.99
N ALA A 160 43.69 -9.46 -1.05
CA ALA A 160 43.72 -10.83 -1.56
C ALA A 160 42.81 -11.77 -0.76
N ASP A 161 42.80 -11.62 0.57
CA ASP A 161 42.00 -12.46 1.48
C ASP A 161 40.51 -12.24 1.27
N TYR A 162 40.08 -10.98 1.11
CA TYR A 162 38.69 -10.64 0.82
C TYR A 162 38.23 -11.25 -0.50
N ARG A 163 39.05 -11.14 -1.55
CA ARG A 163 38.75 -11.68 -2.88
C ARG A 163 38.72 -13.20 -2.93
N LEU A 164 39.49 -13.88 -2.09
CA LEU A 164 39.47 -15.34 -1.98
C LEU A 164 38.15 -15.83 -1.37
N LEU A 165 37.62 -15.10 -0.38
CA LEU A 165 36.35 -15.40 0.28
C LEU A 165 35.13 -14.93 -0.51
N HIS A 166 35.29 -13.95 -1.41
CA HIS A 166 34.21 -13.39 -2.23
C HIS A 166 34.51 -13.52 -3.75
N PRO A 167 34.38 -14.73 -4.33
CA PRO A 167 34.72 -14.97 -5.75
C PRO A 167 33.92 -14.12 -6.75
N SER A 168 32.70 -13.70 -6.39
CA SER A 168 31.81 -12.88 -7.21
C SER A 168 32.14 -11.38 -7.17
N HIS A 169 33.04 -10.93 -6.30
CA HIS A 169 33.36 -9.52 -6.11
C HIS A 169 34.54 -9.03 -6.98
N ARG A 170 34.92 -9.80 -8.01
CA ARG A 170 36.02 -9.45 -8.92
C ARG A 170 35.62 -8.26 -9.79
N LYS A 171 36.34 -7.14 -9.67
CA LYS A 171 36.20 -6.01 -10.60
C LYS A 171 36.53 -6.48 -12.03
N PRO A 172 35.77 -6.05 -13.05
CA PRO A 172 36.22 -6.19 -14.43
C PRO A 172 37.55 -5.44 -14.58
N GLN A 173 38.51 -6.06 -15.28
CA GLN A 173 39.81 -5.46 -15.59
C GLN A 173 39.67 -4.25 -16.50
#